data_AF-A0A4Q1DHR4-F1
#
_entry.id   AF-A0A4Q1DHR4-F1
#
_cell.length_a   1.000
_cell.length_b   1.000
_cell.length_c   1.000
_cell.angle_alpha   90.00
_cell.angle_beta   90.00
_cell.angle_gamma   90.00
#
_symmetry.space_group_name_H-M   'P 1'
#
loop_
_entity.id
_entity.type
_entity.pdbx_description
1 polymer ?
#
loop_
_entity_poly.entity_id
_entity_poly.type
_entity_poly.pdbx_seq_one_letter_code
_entity_poly.pdbx_strand_id
1 'polypeptide(L)'
;MGHEEYKQLDDRLQRIENLLVLNKMVLNMHEAALLTGLSLSHLYKLTSTGGIPCYKPTGKAIYFNREEIEAWMLRGRKATADEIEAAACTHVTLKGR
;
A
#
# COMPACT_ATOMS: atom_id res chain seq x y z
N MET A 1 -30.47 -22.98 14.08
CA MET A 1 -29.13 -23.36 14.59
C MET A 1 -28.13 -23.40 13.44
N GLY A 2 -28.32 -24.23 12.41
CA GLY A 2 -27.36 -24.32 11.28
C GLY A 2 -27.11 -23.04 10.48
N HIS A 3 -28.10 -22.17 10.27
CA HIS A 3 -27.91 -20.93 9.48
C HIS A 3 -26.87 -19.97 10.05
N GLU A 4 -26.77 -19.85 11.38
CA GLU A 4 -25.80 -18.97 12.03
C GLU A 4 -24.38 -19.56 11.93
N GLU A 5 -24.26 -20.88 12.04
CA GLU A 5 -22.98 -21.59 11.88
C GLU A 5 -22.45 -21.49 10.44
N TYR A 6 -23.32 -21.61 9.43
CA TYR A 6 -22.92 -21.41 8.03
C TYR A 6 -22.42 -19.99 7.78
N LYS A 7 -23.10 -18.99 8.35
CA LYS A 7 -22.69 -17.59 8.23
C LYS A 7 -21.32 -17.33 8.87
N GLN A 8 -21.09 -17.86 10.07
CA GLN A 8 -19.78 -17.74 10.74
C GLN A 8 -18.66 -18.43 9.96
N LEU A 9 -18.96 -19.55 9.29
CA LEU A 9 -17.99 -20.25 8.46
C LEU A 9 -17.63 -19.45 7.21
N ASP A 10 -18.62 -18.86 6.56
CA ASP A 10 -18.44 -18.00 5.38
C ASP A 10 -17.60 -16.76 5.71
N ASP A 11 -17.91 -16.06 6.80
CA ASP A 11 -17.14 -14.90 7.27
C ASP A 11 -15.66 -15.26 7.53
N ARG A 12 -15.41 -16.45 8.08
CA ARG A 12 -14.04 -16.94 8.33
C ARG A 12 -13.31 -17.28 7.05
N LEU A 13 -13.98 -17.91 6.08
CA LEU A 13 -13.40 -18.23 4.77
C LEU A 13 -13.04 -16.95 4.03
N GLN A 14 -13.94 -15.98 3.99
CA GLN A 14 -13.70 -14.70 3.33
C GLN A 14 -12.53 -13.93 3.98
N ARG A 15 -12.39 -14.02 5.31
CA ARG A 15 -11.23 -13.46 6.01
C ARG A 15 -9.91 -14.15 5.61
N ILE A 16 -9.90 -15.46 5.45
CA ILE A 16 -8.72 -16.23 5.03
C ILE A 16 -8.34 -15.90 3.59
N GLU A 17 -9.31 -15.87 2.68
CA GLU A 17 -9.07 -15.50 1.27
C GLU A 17 -8.47 -14.10 1.15
N ASN A 18 -8.99 -13.14 1.93
CA ASN A 18 -8.44 -11.79 2.00
C ASN A 18 -6.99 -11.78 2.51
N LEU A 19 -6.65 -12.60 3.51
CA LEU A 19 -5.28 -12.73 4.01
C LEU A 19 -4.32 -13.38 2.99
N LEU A 20 -4.81 -14.32 2.18
CA LEU A 20 -3.99 -14.96 1.13
C LEU A 20 -3.66 -13.99 0.00
N VAL A 21 -4.60 -13.10 -0.36
CA VAL A 21 -4.34 -11.99 -1.31
C VAL A 21 -3.23 -11.07 -0.80
N LEU A 22 -3.11 -10.90 0.52
CA LEU A 22 -2.03 -10.12 1.13
C LEU A 22 -0.64 -10.76 0.99
N ASN A 23 -0.52 -12.01 0.53
CA ASN A 23 0.77 -12.67 0.37
C ASN A 23 1.26 -12.73 -1.09
N LYS A 24 0.42 -12.31 -2.04
CA LYS A 24 0.76 -12.34 -3.46
C LYS A 24 1.75 -11.22 -3.80
N MET A 25 2.82 -11.54 -4.53
CA MET A 25 3.81 -10.53 -4.98
C MET A 25 3.31 -9.65 -6.12
N VAL A 26 2.55 -10.24 -7.05
CA VAL A 26 2.02 -9.52 -8.23
C VAL A 26 0.52 -9.31 -8.06
N LEU A 27 0.11 -8.05 -7.96
CA LEU A 27 -1.28 -7.67 -7.72
C LEU A 27 -1.95 -7.22 -9.02
N ASN A 28 -3.23 -7.52 -9.15
CA ASN A 28 -4.12 -6.91 -10.13
C ASN A 28 -4.73 -5.61 -9.56
N MET A 29 -5.52 -4.91 -10.37
CA MET A 29 -6.19 -3.65 -10.00
C MET A 29 -6.99 -3.72 -8.69
N HIS A 30 -7.76 -4.80 -8.49
CA HIS A 30 -8.58 -4.97 -7.29
C HIS A 30 -7.76 -5.32 -6.06
N GLU A 31 -6.76 -6.19 -6.21
CA GLU A 31 -5.85 -6.57 -5.13
C GLU A 31 -5.00 -5.37 -4.68
N ALA A 32 -4.56 -4.52 -5.61
CA ALA A 32 -3.85 -3.29 -5.29
C ALA A 32 -4.75 -2.25 -4.60
N ALA A 33 -6.04 -2.16 -4.97
CA ALA A 33 -7.01 -1.32 -4.27
C ALA A 33 -7.22 -1.81 -2.83
N LEU A 34 -7.32 -3.12 -2.62
CA LEU A 34 -7.42 -3.73 -1.29
C LEU A 34 -6.17 -3.46 -0.45
N LEU A 35 -4.97 -3.61 -1.03
CA LEU A 35 -3.70 -3.36 -0.34
C LEU A 35 -3.54 -1.89 0.05
N THR A 36 -3.80 -0.97 -0.88
CA THR A 36 -3.58 0.48 -0.66
C THR A 36 -4.72 1.14 0.13
N GLY A 37 -5.88 0.50 0.22
CA GLY A 37 -7.11 1.09 0.76
C GLY A 37 -7.72 2.19 -0.12
N LEU A 38 -7.19 2.41 -1.34
CA LEU A 38 -7.70 3.42 -2.26
C LEU A 38 -8.87 2.88 -3.07
N SER A 39 -9.79 3.77 -3.47
CA SER A 39 -10.85 3.41 -4.40
C SER A 39 -10.29 3.06 -5.78
N LEU A 40 -10.95 2.15 -6.50
CA LEU A 40 -10.55 1.74 -7.85
C LEU A 40 -10.39 2.94 -8.79
N SER A 41 -11.34 3.88 -8.77
CA SER A 41 -11.29 5.08 -9.63
C SER A 41 -10.07 5.95 -9.34
N HIS A 42 -9.70 6.10 -8.07
CA HIS A 42 -8.50 6.85 -7.70
C HIS A 42 -7.24 6.12 -8.14
N LEU A 43 -7.20 4.81 -7.92
CA LEU A 43 -6.06 3.98 -8.33
C LEU A 43 -5.90 3.97 -9.86
N TYR A 44 -6.99 3.88 -10.62
CA TYR A 44 -6.97 4.02 -12.09
C TYR A 44 -6.40 5.36 -12.51
N LYS A 45 -6.83 6.47 -11.89
CA LYS A 45 -6.27 7.80 -12.17
C LYS A 45 -4.76 7.84 -11.91
N LEU A 46 -4.30 7.26 -10.80
CA LEU A 46 -2.86 7.18 -10.51
C LEU A 46 -2.10 6.36 -11.57
N THR A 47 -2.68 5.25 -12.05
CA THR A 47 -2.03 4.43 -13.09
C THR A 47 -2.01 5.09 -14.48
N SER A 48 -2.93 5.99 -14.76
CA SER A 48 -2.97 6.71 -16.04
C SER A 48 -2.07 7.94 -16.02
N THR A 49 -1.93 8.61 -14.86
CA THR A 49 -1.03 9.77 -14.70
C THR A 49 0.41 9.40 -14.34
N GLY A 50 0.71 8.12 -14.14
CA GLY A 50 2.05 7.67 -13.68
C GLY A 50 2.32 8.02 -12.21
N GLY A 51 1.28 8.26 -11.41
CA GLY A 51 1.38 8.61 -10.00
C GLY A 51 1.72 7.45 -9.06
N ILE A 52 1.64 6.20 -9.56
CA ILE A 52 1.92 4.95 -8.83
C ILE A 52 2.72 3.97 -9.73
N PRO A 53 3.69 3.20 -9.18
CA PRO A 53 4.39 2.15 -9.91
C PRO A 53 3.40 1.13 -10.45
N CYS A 54 3.44 0.84 -11.75
CA CYS A 54 2.60 -0.18 -12.36
C CYS A 54 3.20 -0.74 -13.65
N TYR A 55 2.79 -1.95 -14.00
CA TYR A 55 3.28 -2.73 -15.13
C TYR A 55 2.15 -3.02 -16.12
N LYS A 56 2.39 -2.83 -17.41
CA LYS A 56 1.41 -3.06 -18.49
C LYS A 56 2.02 -3.89 -19.63
N PRO A 57 2.38 -5.16 -19.40
CA PRO A 57 3.15 -5.97 -20.36
C PRO A 57 2.42 -6.20 -21.69
N THR A 58 1.09 -6.28 -21.67
CA THR A 58 0.26 -6.56 -22.85
C THR A 58 -0.63 -5.38 -23.25
N GLY A 59 -0.51 -4.23 -22.57
CA GLY A 59 -1.33 -3.03 -22.78
C GLY A 59 -2.79 -3.11 -22.32
N LYS A 60 -3.36 -4.31 -22.14
CA LYS A 60 -4.75 -4.52 -21.71
C LYS A 60 -4.94 -4.63 -20.20
N ALA A 61 -3.96 -5.23 -19.52
CA ALA A 61 -4.00 -5.47 -18.07
C ALA A 61 -2.94 -4.64 -17.35
N ILE A 62 -3.27 -4.19 -16.14
CA ILE A 62 -2.37 -3.48 -15.25
C ILE A 62 -2.05 -4.39 -14.07
N TYR A 63 -0.76 -4.55 -13.81
CA TYR A 63 -0.23 -5.31 -12.69
C TYR A 63 0.64 -4.41 -11.81
N PHE A 64 0.79 -4.81 -10.55
CA PHE A 64 1.57 -4.08 -9.56
C PHE A 64 2.49 -5.05 -8.84
N ASN A 65 3.70 -4.63 -8.54
CA ASN A 65 4.57 -5.34 -7.60
C ASN A 65 4.24 -4.86 -6.19
N ARG A 66 3.94 -5.77 -5.27
CA ARG A 66 3.62 -5.47 -3.87
C ARG A 66 4.69 -4.60 -3.19
N GLU A 67 5.96 -5.01 -3.27
CA GLU A 67 7.04 -4.35 -2.54
C GLU A 67 7.23 -2.91 -3.05
N GLU A 68 7.09 -2.69 -4.36
CA GLU A 68 7.14 -1.35 -4.93
C GLU A 68 5.98 -0.46 -4.48
N ILE A 69 4.78 -1.04 -4.35
CA ILE A 69 3.61 -0.32 -3.86
C ILE A 69 3.77 0.02 -2.39
N GLU A 70 4.23 -0.91 -1.56
CA GLU A 70 4.49 -0.69 -0.14
C GLU A 70 5.57 0.38 0.05
N ALA A 71 6.67 0.31 -0.69
CA ALA A 71 7.70 1.35 -0.69
C ALA A 71 7.15 2.71 -1.15
N TRP A 72 6.31 2.72 -2.19
CA TRP A 72 5.64 3.93 -2.66
C TRP A 72 4.66 4.50 -1.63
N MET A 73 3.95 3.67 -0.87
CA MET A 73 3.05 4.13 0.20
C MET A 73 3.81 4.81 1.34
N LEU A 74 5.04 4.38 1.60
CA LEU A 74 5.92 4.96 2.60
C LEU A 74 6.69 6.20 2.11
N ARG A 75 6.46 6.64 0.86
CA ARG A 75 7.09 7.85 0.33
C ARG A 75 6.64 9.09 1.10
N GLY A 76 7.55 10.04 1.28
CA GLY A 76 7.23 11.30 1.97
C GLY A 76 7.17 11.16 3.49
N ARG A 77 8.00 10.27 4.06
CA ARG A 77 8.25 10.21 5.51
C ARG A 77 8.41 11.62 6.06
N LYS A 78 7.55 11.97 7.02
CA LYS A 78 7.68 13.23 7.77
C LYS A 78 8.54 12.96 9.00
N ALA A 79 9.59 13.74 9.15
CA ALA A 79 10.40 13.71 10.36
C ALA A 79 9.54 14.11 11.57
N THR A 80 9.81 13.50 12.72
CA THR A 80 9.16 13.89 13.97
C THR A 80 9.72 15.23 14.46
N ALA A 81 9.02 15.89 15.38
CA ALA A 81 9.51 17.12 16.00
C ALA A 81 10.89 16.88 16.65
N ASP A 82 11.04 15.79 17.41
CA ASP A 82 12.29 15.41 18.06
C ASP A 82 13.45 15.22 17.06
N GLU A 83 13.19 14.60 15.90
CA GLU A 83 14.19 14.42 14.85
C GLU A 83 14.61 15.76 14.22
N ILE A 84 13.66 16.68 14.05
CA ILE A 84 13.92 18.03 13.55
C ILE A 84 14.75 18.82 14.57
N GLU A 85 14.40 18.75 15.85
CA GLU A 85 15.14 19.41 16.94
C GLU A 85 16.57 18.87 17.07
N ALA A 86 16.74 17.54 17.04
CA ALA A 86 18.05 16.91 17.08
C ALA A 86 18.94 17.32 15.88
N ALA A 87 18.36 17.39 14.67
CA ALA A 87 19.06 17.86 13.49
C ALA A 87 19.48 19.34 13.61
N ALA A 88 18.62 20.20 14.18
CA ALA A 88 18.93 21.60 14.43
C ALA A 88 20.07 21.77 15.44
N CYS A 89 20.04 21.06 16.57
CA CYS A 89 21.13 21.05 17.57
C CYS A 89 22.47 20.60 16.96
N THR A 90 22.44 19.54 16.13
CA THR A 90 23.63 19.02 15.44
C THR A 90 24.20 20.06 14.46
N HIS A 91 23.35 20.73 13.70
CA HIS A 91 23.80 21.75 12.74
C HIS A 91 24.43 22.98 13.44
N VAL A 92 23.88 23.44 14.57
CA VAL A 92 24.44 24.58 15.33
C VAL A 92 25.81 24.25 15.93
N THR A 93 25.99 23.04 16.46
CA THR A 93 27.27 22.63 17.07
C THR A 93 28.39 22.43 16.06
N LEU A 94 28.07 22.00 14.82
CA LEU A 94 29.06 21.80 13.76
C LEU A 94 29.45 23.09 13.01
N LYS A 95 28.54 24.09 12.93
CA LYS A 95 28.78 25.34 12.18
C LYS A 95 29.34 26.49 13.04
N GLY A 96 29.41 26.30 14.35
CA GLY A 96 29.99 27.26 15.31
C GLY A 96 31.49 27.06 15.60
N ARG A 97 32.23 26.38 14.70
CA ARG A 97 33.65 26.08 14.84
C ARG A 97 34.45 26.56 13.64
#